data_AF-A0A8I6RYM1-F1
#
_entry.id   AF-A0A8I6RYM1-F1
#
_cell.length_a   1.000
_cell.length_b   1.000
_cell.length_c   1.000
_cell.angle_alpha   90.00
_cell.angle_beta   90.00
_cell.angle_gamma   90.00
#
_symmetry.space_group_name_H-M   'P 1'
#
loop_
_entity.id
_entity.type
_entity.pdbx_description
1 polymer ?
#
loop_
_entity_poly.entity_id
_entity_poly.type
_entity_poly.pdbx_seq_one_letter_code
_entity_poly.pdbx_strand_id
1 'polypeptide(L)'
;MEGLPLLPGYSFSDVTRTKHFKPRLFEWRNGYPLVKHSKAGIGNTPLDVQSVLFTRGLDSVRYDPSLTYGRTKNYKPETLKPHFVLYDKKCLTFKAFFKQGVPNSPDEHFRVRLVNIVYFLEDDTITVMEPPVQNAGFPQGRIVTRNRIRKPNGESFYHWKDLNTGIEIEIYGIVYHLCSCDSYTREYLMSQGVELNDDECLPQDPYTRKRMSQNTVKTSITPSCEDKMYKFLAYDKKILRFWAVWDDRDSEHGTLNFFKIHYYLGDDEMEVIEEIEPNSGKDMKPVLVRKSKIPKNWRKVREDFPSIYMEKIEEDFTEHYGIKDLVIGNTLFIYGRRFLLVNCDNYTRVFYREMLRIEQPPPIDMTPKKTVAPSYSLPRYSGFGTHEDSLQSWNSFIPKPPKKDLIRYLLNMRKILRYMAVMDYIHPEDKDRRFVLEYRLSDGCLSVHETRLHNSGFEGGKFLAFTLVPKPNTSYDNPEYYTPVDFTLGSIVNCFGHRFKIIGIDLAVYRYMEANPEKFRPEVVSEVRKHLVREGHLNEDIKDVAEYRKHEEIAEPVIYPNAPEYNVQQVRAAKEQMKLDPPDCTPINQQMRQQMVTNGEKNLCKS
;
A
#
# COMPACT_ATOMS: atom_id res chain seq x y z
N MET A 1 46.45 -30.41 -101.09
CA MET A 1 47.35 -31.59 -101.13
C MET A 1 46.48 -32.83 -101.06
N GLU A 2 45.90 -33.25 -102.17
CA GLU A 2 45.10 -34.47 -102.23
C GLU A 2 45.94 -35.57 -102.89
N GLY A 3 46.00 -36.76 -102.28
CA GLY A 3 46.64 -37.95 -102.85
C GLY A 3 48.05 -38.30 -102.35
N LEU A 4 48.61 -37.61 -101.34
CA LEU A 4 49.90 -38.00 -100.75
C LEU A 4 49.74 -39.13 -99.71
N PRO A 5 50.66 -40.12 -99.66
CA PRO A 5 50.63 -41.18 -98.66
C PRO A 5 50.97 -40.63 -97.27
N LEU A 6 50.29 -41.12 -96.24
CA LEU A 6 50.48 -40.73 -94.82
C LEU A 6 51.75 -41.36 -94.21
N LEU A 7 52.88 -41.20 -94.87
CA LEU A 7 54.20 -41.58 -94.36
C LEU A 7 54.80 -40.44 -93.52
N PRO A 8 55.64 -40.74 -92.50
CA PRO A 8 56.36 -39.72 -91.75
C PRO A 8 57.15 -38.81 -92.70
N GLY A 9 56.95 -37.49 -92.62
CA GLY A 9 57.57 -36.49 -93.51
C GLY A 9 56.66 -35.92 -94.60
N TYR A 10 55.53 -36.57 -94.92
CA TYR A 10 54.51 -36.04 -95.86
C TYR A 10 53.28 -35.43 -95.16
N SER A 11 53.36 -35.22 -93.84
CA SER A 11 52.36 -34.47 -93.08
C SER A 11 52.93 -33.12 -92.63
N PHE A 12 52.16 -32.06 -92.82
CA PHE A 12 52.53 -30.71 -92.41
C PHE A 12 51.74 -30.34 -91.16
N SER A 13 52.43 -30.06 -90.06
CA SER A 13 51.82 -29.52 -88.85
C SER A 13 51.63 -28.01 -89.00
N ASP A 14 50.40 -27.54 -88.79
CA ASP A 14 50.10 -26.11 -88.78
C ASP A 14 50.65 -25.46 -87.49
N VAL A 15 51.77 -24.76 -87.63
CA VAL A 15 52.47 -24.04 -86.54
C VAL A 15 51.74 -22.76 -86.09
N THR A 16 50.73 -22.30 -86.82
CA THR A 16 49.95 -21.10 -86.44
C THR A 16 48.80 -21.44 -85.47
N ARG A 17 48.59 -22.72 -85.17
CA ARG A 17 47.50 -23.19 -84.34
C ARG A 17 47.70 -22.83 -82.87
N THR A 18 46.81 -22.00 -82.33
CA THR A 18 46.86 -21.53 -80.93
C THR A 18 45.87 -22.23 -79.99
N LYS A 19 44.88 -22.97 -80.52
CA LYS A 19 43.83 -23.63 -79.73
C LYS A 19 43.95 -25.16 -79.77
N HIS A 20 44.15 -25.77 -78.59
CA HIS A 20 44.35 -27.22 -78.42
C HIS A 20 43.37 -27.88 -77.45
N PHE A 21 42.21 -27.26 -77.18
CA PHE A 21 41.20 -27.80 -76.27
C PHE A 21 40.75 -29.20 -76.70
N LYS A 22 40.75 -30.16 -75.77
CA LYS A 22 40.28 -31.52 -76.02
C LYS A 22 38.77 -31.61 -75.78
N PRO A 23 37.97 -32.18 -76.70
CA PRO A 23 36.55 -32.42 -76.43
C PRO A 23 36.40 -33.46 -75.30
N ARG A 24 35.46 -33.22 -74.38
CA ARG A 24 35.16 -34.13 -73.26
C ARG A 24 34.20 -35.23 -73.73
N LEU A 25 34.73 -36.24 -74.42
CA LEU A 25 33.94 -37.39 -74.88
C LEU A 25 33.59 -38.36 -73.76
N PHE A 26 34.47 -38.52 -72.78
CA PHE A 26 34.27 -39.45 -71.66
C PHE A 26 33.92 -38.66 -70.40
N GLU A 27 32.77 -38.98 -69.80
CA GLU A 27 32.28 -38.31 -68.60
C GLU A 27 31.71 -39.33 -67.62
N TRP A 28 31.89 -39.08 -66.33
CA TRP A 28 31.28 -39.87 -65.27
C TRP A 28 30.08 -39.12 -64.71
N ARG A 29 28.92 -39.76 -64.66
CA ARG A 29 27.71 -39.20 -64.04
C ARG A 29 27.09 -40.23 -63.10
N ASN A 30 26.98 -39.87 -61.83
CA ASN A 30 26.40 -40.71 -60.77
C ASN A 30 27.00 -42.14 -60.72
N GLY A 31 28.32 -42.27 -60.88
CA GLY A 31 29.03 -43.55 -60.75
C GLY A 31 29.12 -44.40 -62.02
N TYR A 32 28.56 -43.96 -63.16
CA TYR A 32 28.64 -44.69 -64.44
C TYR A 32 29.44 -43.94 -65.50
N PRO A 33 30.27 -44.64 -66.30
CA PRO A 33 30.99 -44.03 -67.42
C PRO A 33 30.06 -43.84 -68.63
N LEU A 34 29.98 -42.61 -69.14
CA LEU A 34 29.20 -42.23 -70.31
C LEU A 34 30.13 -41.75 -71.43
N VAL A 35 29.83 -42.19 -72.67
CA VAL A 35 30.52 -41.75 -73.89
C VAL A 35 29.60 -40.80 -74.66
N LYS A 36 30.07 -39.57 -74.90
CA LYS A 36 29.41 -38.53 -75.71
C LYS A 36 30.05 -38.45 -77.09
N HIS A 37 29.23 -38.41 -78.14
CA HIS A 37 29.72 -38.13 -79.50
C HIS A 37 29.97 -36.62 -79.68
N SER A 38 31.22 -36.23 -79.91
CA SER A 38 31.57 -34.83 -80.22
C SER A 38 31.39 -34.55 -81.71
N LYS A 39 30.82 -33.39 -82.05
CA LYS A 39 30.69 -32.91 -83.43
C LYS A 39 31.96 -32.21 -83.95
N ALA A 40 32.92 -31.90 -83.08
CA ALA A 40 34.16 -31.22 -83.45
C ALA A 40 35.39 -31.93 -82.84
N GLY A 41 36.52 -31.83 -83.55
CA GLY A 41 37.82 -32.35 -83.15
C GLY A 41 38.53 -31.44 -82.15
N ILE A 42 39.81 -31.73 -81.89
CA ILE A 42 40.64 -30.96 -80.95
C ILE A 42 40.68 -29.50 -81.42
N GLY A 43 40.56 -28.54 -80.50
CA GLY A 43 40.59 -27.10 -80.81
C GLY A 43 39.40 -26.59 -81.63
N ASN A 44 38.27 -27.32 -81.64
CA ASN A 44 37.08 -27.06 -82.46
C ASN A 44 37.32 -27.13 -83.98
N THR A 45 38.33 -27.87 -84.43
CA THR A 45 38.47 -28.15 -85.86
C THR A 45 37.34 -29.06 -86.33
N PRO A 46 36.73 -28.83 -87.51
CA PRO A 46 35.75 -29.73 -88.07
C PRO A 46 36.36 -31.13 -88.27
N LEU A 47 35.59 -32.18 -88.00
CA LEU A 47 36.00 -33.56 -88.22
C LEU A 47 35.84 -33.90 -89.72
N ASP A 48 36.74 -34.70 -90.30
CA ASP A 48 36.70 -35.07 -91.73
C ASP A 48 35.38 -35.76 -92.15
N VAL A 49 34.70 -36.43 -91.22
CA VAL A 49 33.40 -37.08 -91.43
C VAL A 49 32.27 -36.08 -91.71
N GLN A 50 32.46 -34.79 -91.38
CA GLN A 50 31.52 -33.70 -91.65
C GLN A 50 31.96 -32.79 -92.81
N SER A 51 33.07 -33.11 -93.48
CA SER A 51 33.45 -32.42 -94.71
C SER A 51 32.48 -32.76 -95.83
N VAL A 52 32.17 -31.77 -96.69
CA VAL A 52 31.19 -31.90 -97.78
C VAL A 52 31.55 -33.06 -98.76
N LEU A 53 32.81 -33.49 -98.76
CA LEU A 53 33.35 -34.62 -99.52
C LEU A 53 32.72 -35.99 -99.22
N PHE A 54 32.10 -36.20 -98.04
CA PHE A 54 31.44 -37.47 -97.67
C PHE A 54 29.91 -37.41 -97.69
N THR A 55 29.31 -36.30 -98.12
CA THR A 55 27.85 -36.18 -98.24
C THR A 55 27.40 -36.80 -99.57
N ARG A 56 27.23 -38.12 -99.60
CA ARG A 56 26.55 -38.78 -100.73
C ARG A 56 25.05 -38.53 -100.63
N GLY A 57 24.51 -37.77 -101.58
CA GLY A 57 23.09 -37.77 -101.94
C GLY A 57 22.31 -36.55 -101.46
N LEU A 58 21.97 -35.65 -102.39
CA LEU A 58 20.81 -34.78 -102.29
C LEU A 58 19.56 -35.65 -102.40
N ASP A 59 19.03 -36.13 -101.27
CA ASP A 59 17.71 -36.75 -101.26
C ASP A 59 16.63 -35.66 -101.42
N SER A 60 15.91 -35.75 -102.54
CA SER A 60 14.69 -35.03 -102.83
C SER A 60 13.74 -35.04 -101.62
N VAL A 61 13.14 -33.89 -101.31
CA VAL A 61 12.11 -33.69 -100.29
C VAL A 61 11.06 -34.81 -100.37
N ARG A 62 11.20 -35.83 -99.51
CA ARG A 62 10.16 -36.85 -99.28
C ARG A 62 9.18 -36.27 -98.28
N TYR A 63 7.94 -36.10 -98.73
CA TYR A 63 6.82 -35.74 -97.88
C TYR A 63 6.67 -36.76 -96.73
N ASP A 64 6.78 -36.31 -95.48
CA ASP A 64 6.57 -37.14 -94.28
C ASP A 64 5.06 -37.19 -93.96
N PRO A 65 4.37 -38.34 -94.12
CA PRO A 65 2.93 -38.45 -93.88
C PRO A 65 2.53 -38.20 -92.42
N SER A 66 3.50 -38.18 -91.49
CA SER A 66 3.25 -37.85 -90.08
C SER A 66 2.96 -36.36 -89.84
N LEU A 67 3.21 -35.49 -90.83
CA LEU A 67 2.80 -34.08 -90.81
C LEU A 67 1.30 -33.88 -91.11
N THR A 68 0.66 -34.80 -91.81
CA THR A 68 -0.77 -34.70 -92.21
C THR A 68 -1.71 -35.38 -91.22
N TYR A 69 -1.31 -36.53 -90.67
CA TYR A 69 -2.20 -37.39 -89.85
C TYR A 69 -1.75 -37.55 -88.38
N GLY A 70 -0.60 -36.97 -88.00
CA GLY A 70 -0.02 -37.13 -86.66
C GLY A 70 0.55 -38.53 -86.42
N ARG A 71 1.51 -38.65 -85.49
CA ARG A 71 2.12 -39.95 -85.13
C ARG A 71 1.21 -40.72 -84.17
N THR A 72 0.69 -41.86 -84.60
CA THR A 72 -0.06 -42.78 -83.73
C THR A 72 0.86 -43.39 -82.67
N LYS A 73 0.41 -43.46 -81.41
CA LYS A 73 1.16 -44.15 -80.34
C LYS A 73 1.31 -45.63 -80.69
N ASN A 74 2.53 -46.14 -80.72
CA ASN A 74 2.78 -47.58 -80.91
C ASN A 74 2.13 -48.37 -79.76
N TYR A 75 1.23 -49.29 -80.08
CA TYR A 75 0.67 -50.24 -79.12
C TYR A 75 1.81 -51.12 -78.59
N LYS A 76 2.15 -50.96 -77.30
CA LYS A 76 3.08 -51.85 -76.61
C LYS A 76 2.25 -52.97 -76.00
N PRO A 77 2.41 -54.24 -76.43
CA PRO A 77 1.75 -55.35 -75.75
C PRO A 77 2.21 -55.39 -74.30
N GLU A 78 1.27 -55.59 -73.37
CA GLU A 78 1.60 -55.71 -71.95
C GLU A 78 2.50 -56.93 -71.74
N THR A 79 3.65 -56.71 -71.11
CA THR A 79 4.57 -57.81 -70.78
C THR A 79 4.01 -58.60 -69.61
N LEU A 80 3.80 -59.91 -69.80
CA LEU A 80 3.36 -60.82 -68.75
C LEU A 80 4.41 -60.84 -67.62
N LYS A 81 4.07 -60.23 -66.49
CA LYS A 81 4.91 -60.24 -65.28
C LYS A 81 4.53 -61.46 -64.43
N PRO A 82 5.49 -62.32 -64.06
CA PRO A 82 5.20 -63.47 -63.20
C PRO A 82 4.77 -63.02 -61.80
N HIS A 83 4.02 -63.88 -61.10
CA HIS A 83 3.38 -63.58 -59.81
C HIS A 83 4.35 -63.01 -58.76
N PHE A 84 5.51 -63.65 -58.58
CA PHE A 84 6.53 -63.24 -57.62
C PHE A 84 7.11 -61.84 -57.91
N VAL A 85 7.14 -61.40 -59.18
CA VAL A 85 7.58 -60.04 -59.56
C VAL A 85 6.46 -59.02 -59.38
N LEU A 86 5.21 -59.42 -59.64
CA LEU A 86 4.06 -58.53 -59.50
C LEU A 86 3.75 -58.20 -58.04
N TYR A 87 4.00 -59.16 -57.15
CA TYR A 87 3.76 -59.07 -55.71
C TYR A 87 5.03 -58.94 -54.85
N ASP A 88 6.19 -58.68 -55.46
CA ASP A 88 7.43 -58.41 -54.72
C ASP A 88 7.20 -57.31 -53.68
N LYS A 89 7.59 -57.60 -52.42
CA LYS A 89 7.45 -56.73 -51.23
C LYS A 89 6.02 -56.30 -50.87
N LYS A 90 4.99 -56.86 -51.52
CA LYS A 90 3.60 -56.62 -51.13
C LYS A 90 3.20 -57.65 -50.07
N CYS A 91 2.88 -57.16 -48.89
CA CYS A 91 2.42 -58.00 -47.78
C CYS A 91 1.13 -57.46 -47.18
N LEU A 92 0.28 -58.35 -46.69
CA LEU A 92 -0.92 -58.02 -45.95
C LEU A 92 -0.66 -58.16 -44.47
N THR A 93 -0.89 -57.11 -43.69
CA THR A 93 -0.70 -57.08 -42.25
C THR A 93 -2.04 -56.94 -41.52
N PHE A 94 -2.27 -57.83 -40.56
CA PHE A 94 -3.43 -57.81 -39.67
C PHE A 94 -2.97 -57.72 -38.23
N LYS A 95 -3.59 -56.85 -37.44
CA LYS A 95 -3.43 -56.84 -35.97
C LYS A 95 -4.39 -57.84 -35.37
N ALA A 96 -3.85 -58.71 -34.55
CA ALA A 96 -4.58 -59.77 -33.89
C ALA A 96 -4.18 -59.86 -32.42
N PHE A 97 -4.95 -60.60 -31.63
CA PHE A 97 -4.53 -60.99 -30.29
C PHE A 97 -4.87 -62.45 -30.03
N PHE A 98 -4.19 -63.02 -29.04
CA PHE A 98 -4.60 -64.28 -28.44
C PHE A 98 -4.51 -64.18 -26.91
N LYS A 99 -5.35 -64.94 -26.21
CA LYS A 99 -5.37 -64.96 -24.75
C LYS A 99 -4.47 -66.10 -24.26
N GLN A 100 -3.52 -65.79 -23.39
CA GLN A 100 -2.66 -66.77 -22.75
C GLN A 100 -3.07 -66.87 -21.27
N GLY A 101 -3.45 -68.07 -20.82
CA GLY A 101 -3.75 -68.33 -19.42
C GLY A 101 -2.50 -68.26 -18.54
N VAL A 102 -2.60 -67.64 -17.36
CA VAL A 102 -1.49 -67.48 -16.42
C VAL A 102 -1.91 -68.07 -15.08
N PRO A 103 -1.42 -69.28 -14.73
CA PRO A 103 -1.71 -69.86 -13.43
C PRO A 103 -0.90 -69.16 -12.32
N ASN A 104 -1.48 -69.05 -11.12
CA ASN A 104 -0.81 -68.67 -9.87
C ASN A 104 -0.21 -67.25 -9.80
N SER A 105 -0.80 -66.27 -10.49
CA SER A 105 -0.43 -64.85 -10.38
C SER A 105 -1.42 -64.10 -9.47
N PRO A 106 -0.96 -63.25 -8.53
CA PRO A 106 -1.85 -62.42 -7.71
C PRO A 106 -2.45 -61.24 -8.50
N ASP A 107 -1.83 -60.85 -9.62
CA ASP A 107 -2.19 -59.66 -10.40
C ASP A 107 -3.07 -59.97 -11.62
N GLU A 108 -2.98 -61.18 -12.19
CA GLU A 108 -3.70 -61.57 -13.41
C GLU A 108 -4.02 -63.07 -13.49
N HIS A 109 -5.13 -63.43 -14.14
CA HIS A 109 -5.49 -64.84 -14.45
C HIS A 109 -5.25 -65.19 -15.93
N PHE A 110 -5.27 -64.20 -16.81
CA PHE A 110 -4.96 -64.33 -18.23
C PHE A 110 -4.28 -63.04 -18.70
N ARG A 111 -3.40 -63.16 -19.69
CA ARG A 111 -2.77 -62.04 -20.38
C ARG A 111 -3.20 -62.00 -21.85
N VAL A 112 -3.33 -60.80 -22.40
CA VAL A 112 -3.62 -60.61 -23.83
C VAL A 112 -2.33 -60.29 -24.55
N ARG A 113 -1.93 -61.13 -25.52
CA ARG A 113 -0.74 -60.88 -26.34
C ARG A 113 -1.17 -60.37 -27.71
N LEU A 114 -0.76 -59.14 -28.00
CA LEU A 114 -1.02 -58.48 -29.28
C LEU A 114 0.02 -58.95 -30.30
N VAL A 115 -0.41 -59.33 -31.49
CA VAL A 115 0.47 -59.80 -32.57
C VAL A 115 0.07 -59.19 -33.90
N ASN A 116 1.03 -59.08 -34.80
CA ASN A 116 0.83 -58.73 -36.19
C ASN A 116 1.02 -59.97 -37.04
N ILE A 117 -0.03 -60.39 -37.74
CA ILE A 117 0.00 -61.48 -38.72
C ILE A 117 0.30 -60.86 -40.08
N VAL A 118 1.37 -61.30 -40.72
CA VAL A 118 1.80 -60.81 -42.03
C VAL A 118 1.70 -61.92 -43.06
N TYR A 119 0.90 -61.70 -44.09
CA TYR A 119 0.74 -62.58 -45.25
C TYR A 119 1.56 -62.01 -46.42
N PHE A 120 2.45 -62.79 -47.01
CA PHE A 120 3.24 -62.37 -48.16
C PHE A 120 2.55 -62.79 -49.46
N LEU A 121 2.16 -61.81 -50.29
CA LEU A 121 1.47 -62.06 -51.56
C LEU A 121 2.39 -62.67 -52.62
N GLU A 122 3.70 -62.63 -52.42
CA GLU A 122 4.69 -63.19 -53.35
C GLU A 122 4.58 -64.72 -53.47
N ASP A 123 4.44 -65.40 -52.33
CA ASP A 123 4.61 -66.86 -52.17
C ASP A 123 3.58 -67.53 -51.24
N ASP A 124 2.50 -66.82 -50.88
CA ASP A 124 1.42 -67.29 -50.00
C ASP A 124 1.91 -67.78 -48.63
N THR A 125 2.93 -67.11 -48.07
CA THR A 125 3.49 -67.44 -46.75
C THR A 125 2.95 -66.51 -45.66
N ILE A 126 2.93 -67.00 -44.41
CA ILE A 126 2.47 -66.25 -43.25
C ILE A 126 3.58 -66.18 -42.20
N THR A 127 3.72 -65.03 -41.54
CA THR A 127 4.48 -64.87 -40.29
C THR A 127 3.60 -64.26 -39.22
N VAL A 128 3.91 -64.58 -37.96
CA VAL A 128 3.28 -63.96 -36.79
C VAL A 128 4.36 -63.29 -35.96
N MET A 129 4.21 -61.99 -35.76
CA MET A 129 5.19 -61.13 -35.12
C MET A 129 4.56 -60.40 -33.94
N GLU A 130 5.10 -60.57 -32.74
CA GLU A 130 4.73 -59.76 -31.59
C GLU A 130 5.56 -58.47 -31.56
N PRO A 131 4.91 -57.28 -31.53
CA PRO A 131 5.62 -56.03 -31.38
C PRO A 131 6.28 -55.92 -30.00
N PRO A 132 7.48 -55.30 -29.90
CA PRO A 132 8.17 -55.14 -28.63
C PRO A 132 7.42 -54.17 -27.72
N VAL A 133 7.15 -54.59 -26.48
CA VAL A 133 6.50 -53.78 -25.43
C VAL A 133 7.50 -53.62 -24.29
N GLN A 134 7.74 -52.37 -23.89
CA GLN A 134 8.67 -52.08 -22.80
C GLN A 134 8.26 -52.79 -21.50
N ASN A 135 9.24 -53.42 -20.85
CA ASN A 135 9.06 -54.14 -19.59
C ASN A 135 8.05 -55.30 -19.66
N ALA A 136 7.79 -55.92 -20.82
CA ALA A 136 6.83 -57.03 -20.93
C ALA A 136 7.15 -58.23 -20.03
N GLY A 137 8.43 -58.49 -19.74
CA GLY A 137 8.86 -59.56 -18.83
C GLY A 137 8.82 -60.97 -19.44
N PHE A 138 8.61 -61.09 -20.74
CA PHE A 138 8.65 -62.34 -21.50
C PHE A 138 9.32 -62.12 -22.87
N PRO A 139 9.86 -63.16 -23.53
CA PRO A 139 10.47 -63.01 -24.84
C PRO A 139 9.43 -62.63 -25.90
N GLN A 140 9.74 -61.59 -26.67
CA GLN A 140 8.90 -61.01 -27.72
C GLN A 140 9.61 -61.09 -29.08
N GLY A 141 8.85 -60.87 -30.16
CA GLY A 141 9.35 -60.86 -31.53
C GLY A 141 8.64 -61.89 -32.40
N ARG A 142 9.38 -62.61 -33.25
CA ARG A 142 8.79 -63.56 -34.21
C ARG A 142 8.33 -64.84 -33.49
N ILE A 143 7.00 -65.04 -33.42
CA ILE A 143 6.39 -66.25 -32.86
C ILE A 143 6.37 -67.36 -33.91
N VAL A 144 5.98 -67.02 -35.14
CA VAL A 144 5.90 -67.96 -36.27
C VAL A 144 6.81 -67.51 -37.39
N THR A 145 7.70 -68.40 -37.82
CA THR A 145 8.62 -68.18 -38.95
C THR A 145 7.88 -68.18 -40.28
N ARG A 146 8.45 -67.54 -41.31
CA ARG A 146 7.80 -67.38 -42.63
C ARG A 146 7.66 -68.75 -43.27
N ASN A 147 6.43 -69.23 -43.38
CA ASN A 147 6.13 -70.51 -43.99
C ASN A 147 4.70 -70.54 -44.55
N ARG A 148 4.40 -71.48 -45.44
CA ARG A 148 3.03 -71.75 -45.89
C ARG A 148 2.32 -72.58 -44.83
N ILE A 149 1.35 -71.97 -44.16
CA ILE A 149 0.67 -72.57 -43.00
C ILE A 149 -0.56 -73.34 -43.47
N ARG A 150 -0.70 -74.59 -43.00
CA ARG A 150 -1.87 -75.44 -43.27
C ARG A 150 -3.02 -75.08 -42.34
N LYS A 151 -4.25 -75.16 -42.85
CA LYS A 151 -5.48 -75.07 -42.06
C LYS A 151 -5.56 -76.25 -41.06
N PRO A 152 -6.28 -76.13 -39.95
CA PRO A 152 -6.39 -77.18 -38.93
C PRO A 152 -6.90 -78.53 -39.49
N ASN A 153 -7.73 -78.49 -40.54
CA ASN A 153 -8.29 -79.67 -41.21
C ASN A 153 -7.27 -80.41 -42.11
N GLY A 154 -6.04 -79.91 -42.25
CA GLY A 154 -4.92 -80.60 -42.91
C GLY A 154 -4.90 -80.62 -44.45
N GLU A 155 -6.03 -80.31 -45.11
CA GLU A 155 -6.18 -80.48 -46.57
C GLU A 155 -5.77 -79.26 -47.42
N SER A 156 -5.76 -78.04 -46.85
CA SER A 156 -5.48 -76.80 -47.60
C SER A 156 -4.60 -75.82 -46.82
N PHE A 157 -3.93 -74.93 -47.55
CA PHE A 157 -3.15 -73.82 -46.99
C PHE A 157 -4.02 -72.59 -46.80
N TYR A 158 -3.63 -71.71 -45.87
CA TYR A 158 -4.28 -70.42 -45.72
C TYR A 158 -4.05 -69.54 -46.96
N HIS A 159 -5.13 -68.99 -47.48
CA HIS A 159 -5.12 -68.01 -48.56
C HIS A 159 -5.52 -66.65 -47.99
N TRP A 160 -5.12 -65.55 -48.64
CA TRP A 160 -5.53 -64.20 -48.22
C TRP A 160 -7.06 -63.99 -48.23
N LYS A 161 -7.81 -64.86 -48.91
CA LYS A 161 -9.28 -64.86 -48.94
C LYS A 161 -9.90 -65.38 -47.63
N ASP A 162 -9.14 -66.15 -46.87
CA ASP A 162 -9.58 -66.70 -45.58
C ASP A 162 -9.36 -65.71 -44.42
N LEU A 163 -8.75 -64.55 -44.68
CA LEU A 163 -8.40 -63.54 -43.67
C LEU A 163 -9.36 -62.35 -43.79
N ASN A 164 -10.16 -62.12 -42.74
CA ASN A 164 -11.00 -60.93 -42.60
C ASN A 164 -10.93 -60.42 -41.15
N THR A 165 -11.22 -59.15 -40.92
CA THR A 165 -11.38 -58.57 -39.57
C THR A 165 -12.53 -59.27 -38.83
N GLY A 166 -12.39 -59.49 -37.53
CA GLY A 166 -13.36 -60.20 -36.69
C GLY A 166 -13.37 -61.72 -36.82
N ILE A 167 -12.50 -62.31 -37.65
CA ILE A 167 -12.39 -63.78 -37.80
C ILE A 167 -11.27 -64.33 -36.91
N GLU A 168 -11.52 -65.52 -36.33
CA GLU A 168 -10.54 -66.31 -35.61
C GLU A 168 -9.76 -67.23 -36.56
N ILE A 169 -8.43 -67.17 -36.51
CA ILE A 169 -7.52 -68.02 -37.29
C ILE A 169 -6.68 -68.91 -36.38
N GLU A 170 -6.68 -70.21 -36.66
CA GLU A 170 -5.89 -71.19 -35.92
C GLU A 170 -4.55 -71.47 -36.62
N ILE A 171 -3.44 -71.17 -35.95
CA ILE A 171 -2.09 -71.44 -36.44
C ILE A 171 -1.33 -72.24 -35.38
N TYR A 172 -0.92 -73.47 -35.74
CA TYR A 172 -0.18 -74.38 -34.87
C TYR A 172 -0.83 -74.60 -33.48
N GLY A 173 -2.16 -74.72 -33.44
CA GLY A 173 -2.92 -74.95 -32.21
C GLY A 173 -3.16 -73.70 -31.34
N ILE A 174 -2.78 -72.51 -31.82
CA ILE A 174 -3.10 -71.23 -31.18
C ILE A 174 -4.13 -70.51 -32.03
N VAL A 175 -5.24 -70.09 -31.40
CA VAL A 175 -6.31 -69.30 -32.04
C VAL A 175 -5.99 -67.82 -31.88
N TYR A 176 -5.86 -67.12 -32.99
CA TYR A 176 -5.64 -65.68 -33.07
C TYR A 176 -6.91 -64.99 -33.54
N HIS A 177 -7.35 -63.95 -32.85
CA HIS A 177 -8.50 -63.15 -33.23
C HIS A 177 -8.05 -61.92 -34.02
N LEU A 178 -8.43 -61.80 -35.28
CA LEU A 178 -8.07 -60.67 -36.14
C LEU A 178 -8.94 -59.45 -35.78
N CYS A 179 -8.35 -58.33 -35.38
CA CYS A 179 -9.09 -57.15 -34.92
C CYS A 179 -9.14 -56.04 -35.98
N SER A 180 -7.98 -55.68 -36.51
CA SER A 180 -7.85 -54.57 -37.45
C SER A 180 -6.86 -54.92 -38.55
N CYS A 181 -7.00 -54.29 -39.71
CA CYS A 181 -6.11 -54.47 -40.85
C CYS A 181 -5.39 -53.15 -41.18
N ASP A 182 -4.23 -53.21 -41.83
CA ASP A 182 -3.49 -52.01 -42.27
C ASP A 182 -4.16 -51.34 -43.49
N SER A 183 -3.88 -50.06 -43.72
CA SER A 183 -4.55 -49.32 -44.81
C SER A 183 -4.32 -49.96 -46.18
N TYR A 184 -3.09 -50.43 -46.44
CA TYR A 184 -2.75 -51.14 -47.67
C TYR A 184 -3.56 -52.43 -47.85
N THR A 185 -3.75 -53.18 -46.76
CA THR A 185 -4.52 -54.42 -46.81
C THR A 185 -5.98 -54.20 -47.07
N ARG A 186 -6.53 -53.12 -46.49
CA ARG A 186 -7.91 -52.73 -46.71
C ARG A 186 -8.17 -52.45 -48.18
N GLU A 187 -7.33 -51.61 -48.77
CA GLU A 187 -7.41 -51.25 -50.19
C GLU A 187 -7.21 -52.48 -51.10
N TYR A 188 -6.24 -53.34 -50.78
CA TYR A 188 -5.99 -54.54 -51.56
C TYR A 188 -7.19 -55.50 -51.54
N LEU A 189 -7.72 -55.83 -50.37
CA LEU A 189 -8.85 -56.74 -50.23
C LEU A 189 -10.12 -56.19 -50.90
N MET A 190 -10.40 -54.89 -50.72
CA MET A 190 -11.49 -54.22 -51.42
C MET A 190 -11.30 -54.25 -52.94
N SER A 191 -10.07 -54.04 -53.45
CA SER A 191 -9.78 -54.12 -54.89
C SER A 191 -9.97 -55.51 -55.48
N GLN A 192 -9.79 -56.55 -54.66
CA GLN A 192 -10.00 -57.95 -55.05
C GLN A 192 -11.46 -58.41 -54.83
N GLY A 193 -12.35 -57.51 -54.39
CA GLY A 193 -13.78 -57.78 -54.20
C GLY A 193 -14.13 -58.46 -52.87
N VAL A 194 -13.28 -58.37 -51.85
CA VAL A 194 -13.58 -58.84 -50.48
C VAL A 194 -14.17 -57.71 -49.65
N GLU A 195 -15.35 -57.92 -49.09
CA GLU A 195 -15.99 -57.00 -48.13
C GLU A 195 -15.38 -57.22 -46.74
N LEU A 196 -14.71 -56.19 -46.22
CA LEU A 196 -14.08 -56.21 -44.90
C LEU A 196 -15.06 -55.85 -43.80
N ASN A 197 -14.96 -56.53 -42.66
CA ASN A 197 -15.72 -56.19 -41.46
C ASN A 197 -15.15 -54.92 -40.78
N ASP A 198 -15.94 -54.27 -39.94
CA ASP A 198 -15.50 -53.13 -39.14
C ASP A 198 -14.34 -53.48 -38.20
N ASP A 199 -13.47 -52.50 -37.94
CA ASP A 199 -12.32 -52.71 -37.05
C ASP A 199 -12.80 -52.90 -35.59
N GLU A 200 -12.29 -53.94 -34.94
CA GLU A 200 -12.53 -54.17 -33.52
C GLU A 200 -11.45 -53.50 -32.65
N CYS A 201 -11.86 -53.00 -31.48
CA CYS A 201 -10.91 -52.50 -30.49
C CYS A 201 -10.13 -53.65 -29.85
N LEU A 202 -8.80 -53.49 -29.79
CA LEU A 202 -7.94 -54.45 -29.10
C LEU A 202 -8.34 -54.52 -27.61
N PRO A 203 -8.57 -55.72 -27.05
CA PRO A 203 -8.94 -55.87 -25.66
C PRO A 203 -7.77 -55.52 -24.76
N GLN A 204 -8.04 -54.72 -23.72
CA GLN A 204 -7.05 -54.36 -22.72
C GLN A 204 -7.13 -55.35 -21.55
N ASP A 205 -6.00 -55.94 -21.14
CA ASP A 205 -5.98 -56.84 -19.99
C ASP A 205 -5.87 -56.07 -18.66
N PRO A 206 -6.33 -56.68 -17.53
CA PRO A 206 -6.28 -56.05 -16.21
C PRO A 206 -4.87 -55.61 -15.81
N TYR A 207 -3.86 -56.39 -16.21
CA TYR A 207 -2.46 -56.12 -15.93
C TYR A 207 -1.94 -54.86 -16.65
N THR A 208 -2.17 -54.70 -17.95
CA THR A 208 -1.75 -53.50 -18.69
C THR A 208 -2.45 -52.25 -18.17
N ARG A 209 -3.74 -52.33 -17.80
CA ARG A 209 -4.48 -51.20 -17.22
C ARG A 209 -3.89 -50.77 -15.87
N LYS A 210 -3.63 -51.72 -14.97
CA LYS A 210 -2.99 -51.45 -13.67
C LYS A 210 -1.62 -50.81 -13.86
N ARG A 211 -0.81 -51.33 -14.78
CA ARG A 211 0.52 -50.79 -15.07
C ARG A 211 0.50 -49.39 -15.65
N MET A 212 -0.40 -49.10 -16.60
CA MET A 212 -0.55 -47.75 -17.16
C MET A 212 -0.90 -46.74 -16.06
N SER A 213 -1.77 -47.10 -15.11
CA SER A 213 -2.11 -46.24 -13.97
C SER A 213 -0.95 -46.00 -12.99
N GLN A 214 -0.01 -46.94 -12.88
CA GLN A 214 1.18 -46.80 -12.03
C GLN A 214 2.32 -46.02 -12.73
N ASN A 215 2.44 -46.17 -14.05
CA ASN A 215 3.47 -45.55 -14.87
C ASN A 215 3.11 -44.17 -15.42
N THR A 216 1.88 -43.68 -15.23
CA THR A 216 1.58 -42.25 -15.48
C THR A 216 2.48 -41.43 -14.58
N VAL A 217 3.48 -40.79 -15.20
CA VAL A 217 4.36 -39.83 -14.54
C VAL A 217 3.47 -38.84 -13.82
N LYS A 218 3.55 -38.81 -12.49
CA LYS A 218 2.98 -37.73 -11.69
C LYS A 218 3.71 -36.46 -12.12
N THR A 219 3.18 -35.77 -13.12
CA THR A 219 3.65 -34.47 -13.52
C THR A 219 3.22 -33.52 -12.40
N SER A 220 4.13 -33.26 -11.46
CA SER A 220 3.99 -32.10 -10.59
C SER A 220 4.12 -30.89 -11.49
N ILE A 221 2.99 -30.27 -11.85
CA ILE A 221 2.99 -28.94 -12.45
C ILE A 221 3.69 -28.05 -11.42
N THR A 222 4.92 -27.63 -11.72
CA THR A 222 5.61 -26.64 -10.91
C THR A 222 4.79 -25.36 -11.00
N PRO A 223 4.20 -24.86 -9.91
CA PRO A 223 3.41 -23.63 -9.98
C PRO A 223 4.30 -22.47 -10.46
N SER A 224 3.73 -21.58 -11.26
CA SER A 224 4.37 -20.33 -11.66
C SER A 224 4.80 -19.55 -10.41
N CYS A 225 6.11 -19.39 -10.24
CA CYS A 225 6.72 -18.70 -9.09
C CYS A 225 6.73 -17.16 -9.25
N GLU A 226 6.29 -16.65 -10.41
CA GLU A 226 6.55 -15.27 -10.81
C GLU A 226 5.80 -14.23 -9.95
N ASP A 227 4.61 -14.56 -9.42
CA ASP A 227 3.78 -13.59 -8.69
C ASP A 227 4.24 -13.34 -7.24
N LYS A 228 4.71 -14.38 -6.51
CA LYS A 228 5.09 -14.24 -5.09
C LYS A 228 6.34 -13.35 -4.94
N MET A 229 7.36 -13.59 -5.77
CA MET A 229 8.61 -12.84 -5.72
C MET A 229 8.40 -11.38 -6.14
N TYR A 230 7.61 -11.14 -7.19
CA TYR A 230 7.29 -9.78 -7.63
C TYR A 230 6.59 -9.00 -6.51
N LYS A 231 5.60 -9.61 -5.86
CA LYS A 231 4.85 -8.98 -4.78
C LYS A 231 5.74 -8.67 -3.57
N PHE A 232 6.61 -9.60 -3.19
CA PHE A 232 7.61 -9.38 -2.14
C PHE A 232 8.51 -8.19 -2.48
N LEU A 233 9.08 -8.13 -3.68
CA LEU A 233 9.98 -7.04 -4.09
C LEU A 233 9.28 -5.68 -4.19
N ALA A 234 8.03 -5.64 -4.68
CA ALA A 234 7.27 -4.41 -4.84
C ALA A 234 6.81 -3.82 -3.50
N TYR A 235 6.52 -4.69 -2.54
CA TYR A 235 5.93 -4.33 -1.24
C TYR A 235 6.81 -4.63 -0.03
N ASP A 236 8.12 -4.85 -0.25
CA ASP A 236 9.07 -5.09 0.83
C ASP A 236 9.00 -3.96 1.87
N LYS A 237 8.95 -4.35 3.15
CA LYS A 237 8.84 -3.46 4.33
C LYS A 237 7.62 -2.51 4.35
N LYS A 238 6.66 -2.66 3.44
CA LYS A 238 5.41 -1.88 3.46
C LYS A 238 4.38 -2.61 4.32
N ILE A 239 4.11 -2.06 5.49
CA ILE A 239 3.21 -2.63 6.49
C ILE A 239 2.07 -1.65 6.73
N LEU A 240 0.84 -2.16 6.71
CA LEU A 240 -0.32 -1.40 7.08
C LEU A 240 -0.63 -1.62 8.56
N ARG A 241 -0.53 -0.57 9.37
CA ARG A 241 -0.78 -0.61 10.81
C ARG A 241 -2.14 -0.02 11.17
N PHE A 242 -2.91 -0.79 11.92
CA PHE A 242 -4.21 -0.41 12.49
C PHE A 242 -4.18 -0.55 14.00
N TRP A 243 -4.91 0.33 14.69
CA TRP A 243 -5.26 0.16 16.10
C TRP A 243 -6.65 -0.42 16.20
N ALA A 244 -6.77 -1.47 16.99
CA ALA A 244 -8.01 -2.20 17.21
C ALA A 244 -8.29 -2.32 18.70
N VAL A 245 -9.56 -2.43 19.05
CA VAL A 245 -10.02 -2.66 20.41
C VAL A 245 -10.80 -3.95 20.44
N TRP A 246 -10.49 -4.80 21.41
CA TRP A 246 -11.31 -5.94 21.76
C TRP A 246 -12.02 -5.63 23.07
N ASP A 247 -13.34 -5.47 22.97
CA ASP A 247 -14.21 -5.27 24.12
C ASP A 247 -14.71 -6.63 24.62
N ASP A 248 -14.18 -7.04 25.78
CA ASP A 248 -14.57 -8.26 26.49
C ASP A 248 -15.27 -7.93 27.81
N ARG A 249 -15.70 -6.68 28.06
CA ARG A 249 -16.31 -6.24 29.33
C ARG A 249 -17.60 -6.96 29.71
N ASP A 250 -18.23 -7.64 28.77
CA ASP A 250 -19.41 -8.49 29.02
C ASP A 250 -19.06 -9.76 29.82
N SER A 251 -17.79 -10.19 29.80
CA SER A 251 -17.28 -11.34 30.55
C SER A 251 -17.01 -10.97 32.02
N GLU A 252 -17.12 -11.94 32.94
CA GLU A 252 -16.99 -11.70 34.40
C GLU A 252 -15.67 -11.03 34.83
N HIS A 253 -14.59 -11.30 34.10
CA HIS A 253 -13.26 -10.71 34.29
C HIS A 253 -12.81 -9.92 33.06
N GLY A 254 -13.78 -9.45 32.29
CA GLY A 254 -13.63 -8.75 31.03
C GLY A 254 -12.88 -7.44 31.17
N THR A 255 -11.95 -7.19 30.26
CA THR A 255 -11.22 -5.92 30.17
C THR A 255 -11.30 -5.37 28.76
N LEU A 256 -11.25 -4.04 28.64
CA LEU A 256 -11.10 -3.37 27.36
C LEU A 256 -9.61 -3.38 26.99
N ASN A 257 -9.25 -4.13 25.95
CA ASN A 257 -7.87 -4.33 25.57
C ASN A 257 -7.58 -3.72 24.20
N PHE A 258 -6.43 -3.04 24.11
CA PHE A 258 -5.97 -2.38 22.89
C PHE A 258 -4.97 -3.25 22.15
N PHE A 259 -5.11 -3.30 20.82
CA PHE A 259 -4.30 -4.12 19.93
C PHE A 259 -3.81 -3.31 18.73
N LYS A 260 -2.66 -3.69 18.21
CA LYS A 260 -2.09 -3.25 16.94
C LYS A 260 -2.19 -4.41 15.96
N ILE A 261 -2.84 -4.17 14.83
CA ILE A 261 -2.96 -5.13 13.73
C ILE A 261 -2.03 -4.65 12.62
N HIS A 262 -1.04 -5.48 12.27
CA HIS A 262 -0.15 -5.26 11.14
C HIS A 262 -0.59 -6.15 9.98
N TYR A 263 -0.78 -5.55 8.80
CA TYR A 263 -1.02 -6.26 7.56
C TYR A 263 0.20 -6.07 6.64
N TYR A 264 0.83 -7.18 6.25
CA TYR A 264 2.04 -7.20 5.44
C TYR A 264 1.67 -7.30 3.96
N LEU A 265 1.96 -6.26 3.18
CA LEU A 265 1.59 -6.19 1.77
C LEU A 265 2.36 -7.18 0.87
N GLY A 266 3.54 -7.63 1.29
CA GLY A 266 4.34 -8.60 0.53
C GLY A 266 3.69 -9.99 0.47
N ASP A 267 3.16 -10.46 1.60
CA ASP A 267 2.71 -11.85 1.76
C ASP A 267 1.18 -11.98 1.99
N ASP A 268 0.46 -10.87 2.15
CA ASP A 268 -0.95 -10.81 2.61
C ASP A 268 -1.17 -11.44 4.00
N GLU A 269 -0.16 -11.40 4.85
CA GLU A 269 -0.23 -11.93 6.21
C GLU A 269 -0.60 -10.84 7.21
N MET A 270 -1.23 -11.27 8.30
CA MET A 270 -1.62 -10.40 9.40
C MET A 270 -0.95 -10.84 10.69
N GLU A 271 -0.59 -9.87 11.51
CA GLU A 271 -0.05 -10.07 12.86
C GLU A 271 -0.85 -9.19 13.83
N VAL A 272 -1.21 -9.76 14.98
CA VAL A 272 -1.97 -9.05 16.01
C VAL A 272 -1.15 -8.98 17.28
N ILE A 273 -0.85 -7.77 17.72
CA ILE A 273 0.02 -7.46 18.85
C ILE A 273 -0.81 -6.70 19.88
N GLU A 274 -0.79 -7.12 21.13
CA GLU A 274 -1.40 -6.42 22.25
C GLU A 274 -0.57 -5.21 22.67
N GLU A 275 -1.23 -4.09 22.95
CA GLU A 275 -0.60 -2.91 23.52
C GLU A 275 -0.69 -2.99 25.05
N ILE A 276 0.44 -3.32 25.69
CA ILE A 276 0.52 -3.49 27.15
C ILE A 276 0.90 -2.16 27.79
N GLU A 277 0.02 -1.65 28.66
CA GLU A 277 0.32 -0.45 29.45
C GLU A 277 1.31 -0.75 30.58
N PRO A 278 2.18 0.21 30.96
CA PRO A 278 3.04 0.07 32.13
C PRO A 278 2.23 -0.25 33.39
N ASN A 279 2.71 -1.17 34.22
CA ASN A 279 2.03 -1.63 35.44
C ASN A 279 0.66 -2.33 35.21
N SER A 280 0.37 -2.83 34.00
CA SER A 280 -0.87 -3.57 33.71
C SER A 280 -0.95 -4.96 34.37
N GLY A 281 0.17 -5.52 34.84
CA GLY A 281 0.23 -6.88 35.42
C GLY A 281 0.13 -8.03 34.41
N LYS A 282 0.10 -7.74 33.10
CA LYS A 282 0.13 -8.73 32.02
C LYS A 282 1.57 -9.17 31.68
N ASP A 283 1.71 -10.38 31.15
CA ASP A 283 3.01 -10.92 30.71
C ASP A 283 3.59 -10.11 29.52
N MET A 284 4.92 -10.04 29.42
CA MET A 284 5.64 -9.22 28.45
C MET A 284 5.64 -9.78 27.01
N LYS A 285 4.79 -10.75 26.69
CA LYS A 285 4.66 -11.36 25.37
C LYS A 285 3.42 -10.80 24.66
N PRO A 286 3.53 -9.65 23.96
CA PRO A 286 2.37 -8.97 23.40
C PRO A 286 1.80 -9.65 22.15
N VAL A 287 2.51 -10.57 21.49
CA VAL A 287 2.03 -11.15 20.23
C VAL A 287 0.87 -12.11 20.51
N LEU A 288 -0.35 -11.69 20.15
CA LEU A 288 -1.55 -12.51 20.28
C LEU A 288 -1.68 -13.51 19.12
N VAL A 289 -1.46 -13.04 17.89
CA VAL A 289 -1.51 -13.85 16.68
C VAL A 289 -0.21 -13.64 15.92
N ARG A 290 0.52 -14.74 15.70
CA ARG A 290 1.74 -14.75 14.87
C ARG A 290 1.39 -14.40 13.43
N LYS A 291 2.35 -13.77 12.75
CA LYS A 291 2.28 -13.45 11.31
C LYS A 291 1.81 -14.68 10.52
N SER A 292 0.60 -14.62 9.98
CA SER A 292 -0.05 -15.70 9.23
C SER A 292 -1.22 -15.15 8.43
N LYS A 293 -1.70 -15.91 7.43
CA LYS A 293 -2.94 -15.54 6.73
C LYS A 293 -4.14 -15.86 7.61
N ILE A 294 -4.87 -14.81 8.01
CA ILE A 294 -6.04 -14.98 8.88
C ILE A 294 -7.28 -15.31 8.03
N PRO A 295 -7.92 -16.46 8.25
CA PRO A 295 -9.15 -16.81 7.54
C PRO A 295 -10.34 -15.99 8.07
N LYS A 296 -11.24 -15.56 7.18
CA LYS A 296 -12.50 -14.90 7.59
C LYS A 296 -13.39 -15.87 8.38
N ASN A 297 -13.47 -17.10 7.88
CA ASN A 297 -14.28 -18.18 8.45
C ASN A 297 -13.41 -19.37 8.86
N TRP A 298 -12.77 -19.28 10.02
CA TRP A 298 -11.86 -20.34 10.53
C TRP A 298 -12.54 -21.71 10.76
N ARG A 299 -13.88 -21.75 10.85
CA ARG A 299 -14.65 -23.01 11.00
C ARG A 299 -14.96 -23.70 9.68
N LYS A 300 -15.07 -22.95 8.58
CA LYS A 300 -15.46 -23.49 7.27
C LYS A 300 -14.21 -23.94 6.53
N VAL A 301 -13.95 -25.23 6.56
CA VAL A 301 -12.88 -25.88 5.78
C VAL A 301 -13.48 -26.32 4.45
N ARG A 302 -12.64 -26.40 3.40
CA ARG A 302 -13.03 -26.99 2.12
C ARG A 302 -13.56 -28.42 2.29
N GLU A 303 -14.61 -28.77 1.54
CA GLU A 303 -15.31 -30.08 1.64
C GLU A 303 -14.42 -31.28 1.29
N ASP A 304 -13.40 -31.07 0.45
CA ASP A 304 -12.46 -32.10 0.01
C ASP A 304 -11.37 -32.44 1.05
N PHE A 305 -11.36 -31.79 2.23
CA PHE A 305 -10.28 -31.94 3.20
C PHE A 305 -10.33 -33.33 3.88
N PRO A 306 -9.30 -34.18 3.73
CA PRO A 306 -9.26 -35.46 4.39
C PRO A 306 -9.09 -35.26 5.91
N SER A 307 -10.06 -35.72 6.69
CA SER A 307 -10.10 -35.63 8.17
C SER A 307 -8.95 -36.35 8.91
N ILE A 308 -8.02 -36.97 8.17
CA ILE A 308 -6.80 -37.62 8.68
C ILE A 308 -5.70 -36.60 9.01
N TYR A 309 -5.67 -35.43 8.35
CA TYR A 309 -4.69 -34.40 8.66
C TYR A 309 -5.15 -33.59 9.88
N MET A 310 -4.34 -33.60 10.94
CA MET A 310 -4.58 -32.86 12.19
C MET A 310 -4.33 -31.36 12.05
N GLU A 311 -3.45 -30.96 11.13
CA GLU A 311 -3.05 -29.56 10.91
C GLU A 311 -3.77 -29.00 9.67
N LYS A 312 -4.50 -27.90 9.86
CA LYS A 312 -5.13 -27.16 8.77
C LYS A 312 -4.10 -26.20 8.18
N ILE A 313 -3.88 -26.28 6.87
CA ILE A 313 -2.92 -25.46 6.14
C ILE A 313 -3.65 -24.26 5.53
N GLU A 314 -2.93 -23.18 5.25
CA GLU A 314 -3.50 -21.93 4.68
C GLU A 314 -4.30 -22.15 3.39
N GLU A 315 -3.96 -23.18 2.61
CA GLU A 315 -4.60 -23.51 1.33
C GLU A 315 -5.98 -24.17 1.50
N ASP A 316 -6.36 -24.56 2.72
CA ASP A 316 -7.60 -25.27 3.02
C ASP A 316 -8.80 -24.35 3.31
N PHE A 317 -8.54 -23.06 3.54
CA PHE A 317 -9.55 -22.06 3.83
C PHE A 317 -10.01 -21.32 2.58
N THR A 318 -11.32 -21.17 2.41
CA THR A 318 -11.92 -20.57 1.20
C THR A 318 -11.65 -19.08 1.08
N GLU A 319 -11.59 -18.34 2.20
CA GLU A 319 -11.50 -16.88 2.21
C GLU A 319 -10.63 -16.37 3.35
N HIS A 320 -9.65 -15.52 3.01
CA HIS A 320 -8.76 -14.83 3.95
C HIS A 320 -9.08 -13.34 3.98
N TYR A 321 -8.74 -12.67 5.09
CA TYR A 321 -8.86 -11.22 5.16
C TYR A 321 -7.91 -10.56 4.17
N GLY A 322 -8.44 -9.67 3.35
CA GLY A 322 -7.66 -8.84 2.44
C GLY A 322 -7.64 -7.39 2.89
N ILE A 323 -6.86 -6.58 2.18
CA ILE A 323 -6.73 -5.15 2.44
C ILE A 323 -8.08 -4.43 2.38
N LYS A 324 -8.98 -4.83 1.47
CA LYS A 324 -10.29 -4.18 1.30
C LYS A 324 -11.23 -4.36 2.50
N ASP A 325 -11.00 -5.38 3.33
CA ASP A 325 -11.83 -5.67 4.49
C ASP A 325 -11.46 -4.80 5.71
N LEU A 326 -10.27 -4.16 5.68
CA LEU A 326 -9.68 -3.41 6.80
C LEU A 326 -10.03 -1.92 6.72
N VAL A 327 -11.27 -1.58 7.06
CA VAL A 327 -11.76 -0.18 7.11
C VAL A 327 -12.03 0.23 8.56
N ILE A 328 -11.63 1.45 8.93
CA ILE A 328 -11.90 1.99 10.28
C ILE A 328 -13.40 1.98 10.57
N GLY A 329 -13.79 1.51 11.76
CA GLY A 329 -15.17 1.35 12.19
C GLY A 329 -15.75 -0.05 11.92
N ASN A 330 -15.12 -0.85 11.04
CA ASN A 330 -15.53 -2.24 10.85
C ASN A 330 -15.03 -3.14 11.98
N THR A 331 -15.80 -4.19 12.24
CA THR A 331 -15.43 -5.25 13.19
C THR A 331 -14.86 -6.45 12.44
N LEU A 332 -13.66 -6.89 12.84
CA LEU A 332 -12.97 -8.07 12.34
C LEU A 332 -13.20 -9.24 13.29
N PHE A 333 -13.52 -10.40 12.73
CA PHE A 333 -13.61 -11.64 13.48
C PHE A 333 -12.32 -12.45 13.29
N ILE A 334 -11.44 -12.40 14.28
CA ILE A 334 -10.16 -13.12 14.26
C ILE A 334 -10.27 -14.28 15.26
N TYR A 335 -10.27 -15.52 14.75
CA TYR A 335 -10.39 -16.76 15.55
C TYR A 335 -11.52 -16.74 16.60
N GLY A 336 -12.64 -16.08 16.28
CA GLY A 336 -13.81 -15.98 17.16
C GLY A 336 -13.83 -14.77 18.11
N ARG A 337 -12.78 -13.94 18.13
CA ARG A 337 -12.77 -12.66 18.86
C ARG A 337 -13.14 -11.51 17.93
N ARG A 338 -13.90 -10.55 18.46
CA ARG A 338 -14.37 -9.36 17.74
C ARG A 338 -13.41 -8.18 17.98
N PHE A 339 -12.67 -7.79 16.96
CA PHE A 339 -11.78 -6.64 16.99
C PHE A 339 -12.41 -5.48 16.25
N LEU A 340 -12.71 -4.39 16.95
CA LEU A 340 -13.15 -3.16 16.30
C LEU A 340 -11.94 -2.35 15.85
N LEU A 341 -11.87 -1.99 14.56
CA LEU A 341 -10.83 -1.08 14.06
C LEU A 341 -11.15 0.36 14.45
N VAL A 342 -10.24 0.98 15.20
CA VAL A 342 -10.44 2.30 15.83
C VAL A 342 -9.65 3.39 15.10
N ASN A 343 -8.41 3.11 14.72
CA ASN A 343 -7.52 4.07 14.06
C ASN A 343 -6.58 3.35 13.07
N CYS A 344 -5.95 4.10 12.17
CA CYS A 344 -4.93 3.61 11.25
C CYS A 344 -3.81 4.63 11.06
N ASP A 345 -2.62 4.15 10.70
CA ASP A 345 -1.42 4.97 10.60
C ASP A 345 -1.48 5.94 9.41
N ASN A 346 -0.73 7.04 9.45
CA ASN A 346 -0.77 8.03 8.37
C ASN A 346 -0.35 7.41 7.01
N TYR A 347 0.66 6.53 7.04
CA TYR A 347 1.06 5.76 5.86
C TYR A 347 -0.11 4.95 5.27
N THR A 348 -0.89 4.28 6.12
CA THR A 348 -2.05 3.50 5.66
C THR A 348 -3.12 4.39 5.05
N ARG A 349 -3.42 5.56 5.63
CA ARG A 349 -4.39 6.49 5.04
C ARG A 349 -3.98 6.91 3.63
N VAL A 350 -2.71 7.25 3.44
CA VAL A 350 -2.16 7.61 2.12
C VAL A 350 -2.25 6.42 1.16
N PHE A 351 -1.83 5.22 1.59
CA PHE A 351 -1.87 4.01 0.77
C PHE A 351 -3.29 3.67 0.29
N TYR A 352 -4.30 3.71 1.16
CA TYR A 352 -5.69 3.43 0.79
C TYR A 352 -6.24 4.47 -0.18
N ARG A 353 -5.88 5.75 -0.02
CA ARG A 353 -6.30 6.82 -0.92
C ARG A 353 -5.67 6.68 -2.30
N GLU A 354 -4.38 6.39 -2.37
CA GLU A 354 -3.63 6.32 -3.64
C GLU A 354 -3.87 5.03 -4.42
N MET A 355 -3.71 3.87 -3.76
CA MET A 355 -3.78 2.57 -4.44
C MET A 355 -5.20 2.02 -4.56
N LEU A 356 -6.01 2.15 -3.50
CA LEU A 356 -7.35 1.57 -3.45
C LEU A 356 -8.46 2.57 -3.76
N ARG A 357 -8.15 3.87 -3.77
CA ARG A 357 -9.12 4.98 -3.89
C ARG A 357 -10.24 4.91 -2.85
N ILE A 358 -9.89 4.43 -1.66
CA ILE A 358 -10.79 4.34 -0.50
C ILE A 358 -10.29 5.34 0.54
N GLU A 359 -11.14 6.26 0.97
CA GLU A 359 -10.82 7.14 2.08
C GLU A 359 -11.18 6.47 3.41
N GLN A 360 -10.19 6.36 4.30
CA GLN A 360 -10.37 5.77 5.62
C GLN A 360 -11.12 6.75 6.53
N PRO A 361 -12.18 6.31 7.25
CA PRO A 361 -12.91 7.14 8.21
C PRO A 361 -12.02 7.79 9.29
N PRO A 362 -12.48 8.87 9.95
CA PRO A 362 -11.75 9.48 11.06
C PRO A 362 -11.60 8.51 12.24
N PRO A 363 -10.56 8.69 13.08
CA PRO A 363 -10.34 7.83 14.24
C PRO A 363 -11.49 7.91 15.25
N ILE A 364 -11.85 6.77 15.84
CA ILE A 364 -12.86 6.67 16.89
C ILE A 364 -12.16 6.85 18.24
N ASP A 365 -12.66 7.71 19.12
CA ASP A 365 -12.11 7.84 20.47
C ASP A 365 -12.85 6.89 21.43
N MET A 366 -12.13 5.88 21.93
CA MET A 366 -12.61 4.89 22.89
C MET A 366 -12.00 5.08 24.28
N THR A 367 -11.28 6.19 24.51
CA THR A 367 -10.67 6.42 25.82
C THR A 367 -11.75 6.59 26.90
N PRO A 368 -11.69 5.84 28.02
CA PRO A 368 -12.65 6.04 29.10
C PRO A 368 -12.46 7.46 29.64
N LYS A 369 -13.57 8.22 29.72
CA LYS A 369 -13.55 9.54 30.35
C LYS A 369 -13.05 9.38 31.77
N LYS A 370 -11.87 9.93 32.07
CA LYS A 370 -11.34 9.94 33.44
C LYS A 370 -12.35 10.64 34.34
N THR A 371 -12.92 9.90 35.29
CA THR A 371 -13.75 10.48 36.33
C THR A 371 -12.86 11.37 37.19
N VAL A 372 -13.07 12.68 37.13
CA VAL A 372 -12.40 13.61 38.03
C VAL A 372 -12.87 13.29 39.44
N ALA A 373 -11.93 13.08 40.37
CA ALA A 373 -12.28 12.89 41.77
C ALA A 373 -13.11 14.11 42.25
N PRO A 374 -14.13 13.90 43.10
CA PRO A 374 -14.92 15.01 43.61
C PRO A 374 -13.99 16.01 44.32
N SER A 375 -13.98 17.25 43.83
CA SER A 375 -13.26 18.34 44.48
C SER A 375 -14.05 18.80 45.68
N TYR A 376 -13.43 18.86 46.85
CA TYR A 376 -14.05 19.39 48.05
C TYR A 376 -14.06 20.92 48.00
N SER A 377 -15.22 21.54 48.18
CA SER A 377 -15.34 22.99 48.34
C SER A 377 -14.77 23.43 49.69
N LEU A 378 -14.23 24.66 49.75
CA LEU A 378 -13.80 25.26 51.00
C LEU A 378 -14.95 25.24 52.04
N PRO A 379 -14.69 24.88 53.30
CA PRO A 379 -15.69 24.98 54.36
C PRO A 379 -16.02 26.46 54.64
N ARG A 380 -17.19 26.70 55.23
CA ARG A 380 -17.57 28.04 55.69
C ARG A 380 -16.59 28.52 56.76
N TYR A 381 -16.30 29.81 56.73
CA TYR A 381 -15.41 30.46 57.67
C TYR A 381 -15.99 30.42 59.08
N SER A 382 -15.21 29.88 60.02
CA SER A 382 -15.60 29.65 61.43
C SER A 382 -15.83 30.94 62.22
N GLY A 383 -15.25 32.05 61.75
CA GLY A 383 -15.38 33.38 62.33
C GLY A 383 -14.40 33.74 63.43
N PHE A 384 -13.46 32.85 63.73
CA PHE A 384 -12.33 33.11 64.59
C PHE A 384 -11.08 33.47 63.77
N GLY A 385 -10.33 34.48 64.23
CA GLY A 385 -9.10 34.92 63.58
C GLY A 385 -9.35 35.81 62.36
N THR A 386 -8.40 35.82 61.43
CA THR A 386 -8.60 36.42 60.10
C THR A 386 -8.96 35.33 59.10
N HIS A 387 -9.68 35.71 58.04
CA HIS A 387 -10.06 34.78 56.97
C HIS A 387 -8.83 34.10 56.35
N GLU A 388 -7.78 34.88 56.06
CA GLU A 388 -6.52 34.38 55.47
C GLU A 388 -5.80 33.36 56.36
N ASP A 389 -5.87 33.53 57.68
CA ASP A 389 -5.23 32.65 58.67
C ASP A 389 -6.01 31.34 58.82
N SER A 390 -7.35 31.43 58.93
CA SER A 390 -8.21 30.24 58.96
C SER A 390 -8.13 29.39 57.70
N LEU A 391 -7.92 30.02 56.54
CA LEU A 391 -7.74 29.31 55.27
C LEU A 391 -6.48 28.41 55.28
N GLN A 392 -5.44 28.76 56.04
CA GLN A 392 -4.22 27.96 56.13
C GLN A 392 -4.45 26.62 56.84
N SER A 393 -5.39 26.57 57.79
CA SER A 393 -5.80 25.34 58.46
C SER A 393 -6.49 24.35 57.51
N TRP A 394 -7.16 24.86 56.47
CA TRP A 394 -7.71 24.02 55.41
C TRP A 394 -6.64 23.60 54.39
N ASN A 395 -5.77 24.53 53.99
CA ASN A 395 -4.76 24.29 52.95
C ASN A 395 -3.66 23.31 53.39
N SER A 396 -3.35 23.24 54.68
CA SER A 396 -2.24 22.44 55.22
C SER A 396 -2.58 21.91 56.60
N PHE A 397 -2.22 20.64 56.85
CA PHE A 397 -2.39 20.02 58.17
C PHE A 397 -1.61 20.76 59.28
N ILE A 398 -0.40 21.22 58.97
CA ILE A 398 0.35 22.13 59.83
C ILE A 398 0.08 23.55 59.30
N PRO A 399 -0.71 24.38 60.00
CA PRO A 399 -1.04 25.71 59.52
C PRO A 399 0.22 26.56 59.48
N LYS A 400 0.44 27.20 58.33
CA LYS A 400 1.55 28.14 58.14
C LYS A 400 0.98 29.55 58.24
N PRO A 401 1.72 30.51 58.81
CA PRO A 401 1.25 31.89 58.84
C PRO A 401 1.01 32.40 57.41
N PRO A 402 -0.08 33.17 57.17
CA PRO A 402 -0.35 33.72 55.84
C PRO A 402 0.78 34.65 55.40
N LYS A 403 1.14 34.56 54.12
CA LYS A 403 2.20 35.38 53.54
C LYS A 403 1.63 36.75 53.14
N LYS A 404 2.28 37.82 53.59
CA LYS A 404 1.95 39.19 53.19
C LYS A 404 2.64 39.54 51.87
N ASP A 405 2.03 40.42 51.08
CA ASP A 405 2.60 40.96 49.85
C ASP A 405 3.76 41.92 50.14
N LEU A 406 4.95 41.37 50.38
CA LEU A 406 6.15 42.13 50.74
C LEU A 406 6.52 43.19 49.70
N ILE A 407 6.33 42.89 48.40
CA ILE A 407 6.62 43.82 47.31
C ILE A 407 5.69 45.04 47.40
N ARG A 408 4.39 44.81 47.58
CA ARG A 408 3.40 45.90 47.74
C ARG A 408 3.71 46.74 48.97
N TYR A 409 4.09 46.09 50.06
CA TYR A 409 4.47 46.75 51.30
C TYR A 409 5.68 47.68 51.12
N LEU A 410 6.77 47.19 50.51
CA LEU A 410 8.00 47.96 50.32
C LEU A 410 7.84 49.11 49.34
N LEU A 411 7.21 48.88 48.18
CA LEU A 411 7.02 49.91 47.15
C LEU A 411 6.10 51.05 47.59
N ASN A 412 5.15 50.74 48.47
CA ASN A 412 4.14 51.70 48.96
C ASN A 412 4.34 52.08 50.42
N MET A 413 5.51 51.80 50.99
CA MET A 413 5.85 52.17 52.34
C MET A 413 5.71 53.69 52.50
N ARG A 414 5.01 54.14 53.56
CA ARG A 414 4.72 55.55 53.86
C ARG A 414 3.85 56.30 52.83
N LYS A 415 3.32 55.63 51.79
CA LYS A 415 2.34 56.25 50.87
C LYS A 415 0.93 56.12 51.44
N ILE A 416 0.32 57.27 51.74
CA ILE A 416 -1.02 57.38 52.30
C ILE A 416 -1.84 58.30 51.41
N LEU A 417 -3.03 57.86 51.03
CA LEU A 417 -3.99 58.63 50.25
C LEU A 417 -5.00 59.26 51.20
N ARG A 418 -5.23 60.57 51.08
CA ARG A 418 -6.09 61.34 51.97
C ARG A 418 -7.31 61.87 51.23
N TYR A 419 -8.47 61.67 51.83
CA TYR A 419 -9.76 62.09 51.30
C TYR A 419 -10.51 62.87 52.36
N MET A 420 -11.23 63.91 51.95
CA MET A 420 -12.11 64.67 52.82
C MET A 420 -13.54 64.16 52.65
N ALA A 421 -14.20 63.83 53.74
CA ALA A 421 -15.55 63.28 53.74
C ALA A 421 -16.43 63.90 54.83
N VAL A 422 -17.73 63.78 54.63
CA VAL A 422 -18.76 64.09 55.62
C VAL A 422 -19.59 62.84 55.87
N MET A 423 -20.06 62.66 57.10
CA MET A 423 -20.91 61.53 57.45
C MET A 423 -22.30 61.70 56.83
N ASP A 424 -22.84 60.62 56.25
CA ASP A 424 -24.24 60.54 55.85
C ASP A 424 -25.07 60.40 57.12
N TYR A 425 -25.48 61.54 57.67
CA TYR A 425 -26.00 61.67 59.02
C TYR A 425 -27.42 61.11 59.14
N ILE A 426 -27.65 60.33 60.20
CA ILE A 426 -29.00 59.93 60.63
C ILE A 426 -29.51 60.93 61.67
N HIS A 427 -28.61 61.44 62.52
CA HIS A 427 -28.91 62.45 63.53
C HIS A 427 -28.51 63.85 63.04
N PRO A 428 -29.34 64.88 63.30
CA PRO A 428 -29.08 66.24 62.80
C PRO A 428 -27.80 66.87 63.36
N GLU A 429 -27.33 66.40 64.52
CA GLU A 429 -26.11 66.88 65.18
C GLU A 429 -24.83 66.50 64.41
N ASP A 430 -24.86 65.42 63.61
CA ASP A 430 -23.70 64.94 62.86
C ASP A 430 -23.50 65.63 61.50
N LYS A 431 -24.43 66.51 61.10
CA LYS A 431 -24.50 67.11 59.77
C LYS A 431 -23.24 67.89 59.37
N ASP A 432 -22.64 68.60 60.31
CA ASP A 432 -21.50 69.50 60.04
C ASP A 432 -20.14 68.86 60.38
N ARG A 433 -20.12 67.58 60.76
CA ARG A 433 -18.88 66.86 61.12
C ARG A 433 -18.06 66.52 59.88
N ARG A 434 -16.80 66.92 59.89
CA ARG A 434 -15.85 66.68 58.79
C ARG A 434 -14.81 65.65 59.17
N PHE A 435 -14.62 64.68 58.28
CA PHE A 435 -13.72 63.56 58.46
C PHE A 435 -12.65 63.57 57.36
N VAL A 436 -11.45 63.12 57.73
CA VAL A 436 -10.35 62.83 56.84
C VAL A 436 -10.17 61.31 56.81
N LEU A 437 -10.42 60.71 55.66
CA LEU A 437 -10.14 59.29 55.43
C LEU A 437 -8.70 59.15 54.93
N GLU A 438 -7.93 58.33 55.62
CA GLU A 438 -6.56 57.99 55.26
C GLU A 438 -6.50 56.52 54.82
N TYR A 439 -6.15 56.27 53.56
CA TYR A 439 -5.96 54.94 53.03
C TYR A 439 -4.47 54.63 52.83
N ARG A 440 -3.98 53.57 53.47
CA ARG A 440 -2.58 53.15 53.38
C ARG A 440 -2.38 52.17 52.22
N LEU A 441 -1.55 52.55 51.25
CA LEU A 441 -1.33 51.73 50.04
C LEU A 441 -0.56 50.42 50.32
N SER A 442 0.28 50.38 51.36
CA SER A 442 1.08 49.19 51.72
C SER A 442 0.21 47.99 52.12
N ASP A 443 -0.76 48.21 53.01
CA ASP A 443 -1.55 47.13 53.64
C ASP A 443 -3.03 47.15 53.22
N GLY A 444 -3.50 48.23 52.58
CA GLY A 444 -4.91 48.42 52.24
C GLY A 444 -5.81 48.83 53.40
N CYS A 445 -5.25 49.13 54.56
CA CYS A 445 -6.01 49.58 55.73
C CYS A 445 -6.51 51.02 55.58
N LEU A 446 -7.72 51.26 56.08
CA LEU A 446 -8.39 52.56 56.14
C LEU A 446 -8.38 53.08 57.58
N SER A 447 -8.14 54.37 57.75
CA SER A 447 -8.31 55.10 59.01
C SER A 447 -9.19 56.32 58.78
N VAL A 448 -10.02 56.66 59.76
CA VAL A 448 -10.91 57.82 59.71
C VAL A 448 -10.54 58.73 60.88
N HIS A 449 -10.24 60.00 60.60
CA HIS A 449 -9.93 61.01 61.59
C HIS A 449 -10.95 62.15 61.49
N GLU A 450 -11.49 62.58 62.62
CA GLU A 450 -12.39 63.71 62.71
C GLU A 450 -11.60 65.01 62.88
N THR A 451 -11.94 66.01 62.07
CA THR A 451 -11.33 67.34 62.17
C THR A 451 -12.00 68.12 63.30
N ARG A 452 -11.20 68.67 64.21
CA ARG A 452 -11.70 69.49 65.32
C ARG A 452 -12.28 70.81 64.79
N LEU A 453 -13.56 71.05 65.04
CA LEU A 453 -14.23 72.33 64.78
C LEU A 453 -14.41 73.10 66.09
N HIS A 454 -14.20 74.41 66.05
CA HIS A 454 -14.44 75.25 67.22
C HIS A 454 -15.95 75.39 67.47
N ASN A 455 -16.38 75.36 68.73
CA ASN A 455 -17.78 75.50 69.15
C ASN A 455 -18.77 74.44 68.60
N SER A 456 -18.29 73.28 68.13
CA SER A 456 -19.15 72.19 67.62
C SER A 456 -19.69 71.25 68.71
N GLY A 457 -19.13 71.28 69.92
CA GLY A 457 -19.48 70.35 71.00
C GLY A 457 -18.87 68.95 70.87
N PHE A 458 -18.21 68.62 69.75
CA PHE A 458 -17.55 67.35 69.51
C PHE A 458 -16.04 67.43 69.75
N GLU A 459 -15.50 66.42 70.44
CA GLU A 459 -14.05 66.26 70.57
C GLU A 459 -13.51 65.58 69.29
N GLY A 460 -12.77 66.33 68.48
CA GLY A 460 -12.09 65.78 67.31
C GLY A 460 -11.03 64.75 67.69
N GLY A 461 -10.70 63.84 66.77
CA GLY A 461 -9.76 62.76 67.06
C GLY A 461 -9.82 61.60 66.07
N LYS A 462 -9.23 60.48 66.43
CA LYS A 462 -9.26 59.27 65.60
C LYS A 462 -10.59 58.54 65.77
N PHE A 463 -11.39 58.53 64.71
CA PHE A 463 -12.69 57.85 64.67
C PHE A 463 -12.53 56.35 64.38
N LEU A 464 -11.66 55.98 63.44
CA LEU A 464 -11.32 54.59 63.11
C LEU A 464 -9.81 54.44 62.97
N ALA A 465 -9.19 53.58 63.78
CA ALA A 465 -7.79 53.21 63.61
C ALA A 465 -7.58 52.37 62.34
N PHE A 466 -6.36 52.40 61.77
CA PHE A 466 -6.00 51.66 60.57
C PHE A 466 -6.44 50.19 60.64
N THR A 467 -7.54 49.91 59.94
CA THR A 467 -8.21 48.61 59.94
C THR A 467 -8.59 48.26 58.51
N LEU A 468 -8.57 46.98 58.17
CA LEU A 468 -9.01 46.50 56.86
C LEU A 468 -10.54 46.47 56.85
N VAL A 469 -11.17 47.27 55.98
CA VAL A 469 -12.62 47.46 55.97
C VAL A 469 -13.25 46.67 54.81
N PRO A 470 -14.15 45.71 55.08
CA PRO A 470 -14.85 44.96 54.03
C PRO A 470 -15.96 45.81 53.39
N LYS A 471 -16.26 45.54 52.12
CA LYS A 471 -17.35 46.18 51.38
C LYS A 471 -18.72 45.71 51.92
N PRO A 472 -19.75 46.58 51.87
CA PRO A 472 -21.10 46.19 52.22
C PRO A 472 -21.60 45.12 51.23
N ASN A 473 -22.26 44.08 51.76
CA ASN A 473 -22.82 42.95 51.00
C ASN A 473 -21.82 41.87 50.54
N THR A 474 -20.61 41.83 51.10
CA THR A 474 -19.69 40.72 50.80
C THR A 474 -19.97 39.48 51.64
N SER A 475 -19.70 38.29 51.10
CA SER A 475 -19.81 37.03 51.85
C SER A 475 -18.78 36.99 52.97
N TYR A 476 -19.18 36.49 54.13
CA TYR A 476 -18.29 36.27 55.26
C TYR A 476 -17.15 35.28 54.92
N ASP A 477 -17.43 34.34 54.03
CA ASP A 477 -16.50 33.31 53.57
C ASP A 477 -15.51 33.82 52.52
N ASN A 478 -15.72 34.99 51.93
CA ASN A 478 -14.79 35.60 50.98
C ASN A 478 -14.95 37.13 51.03
N PRO A 479 -14.35 37.79 52.03
CA PRO A 479 -14.49 39.23 52.23
C PRO A 479 -13.71 40.01 51.17
N GLU A 480 -14.37 40.97 50.53
CA GLU A 480 -13.78 41.91 49.57
C GLU A 480 -13.57 43.23 50.30
N TYR A 481 -12.37 43.78 50.19
CA TYR A 481 -11.97 44.99 50.91
C TYR A 481 -12.00 46.20 50.00
N TYR A 482 -12.16 47.40 50.58
CA TYR A 482 -12.08 48.64 49.83
C TYR A 482 -10.71 48.85 49.21
N THR A 483 -10.71 49.35 47.98
CA THR A 483 -9.53 49.69 47.20
C THR A 483 -9.56 51.18 46.83
N PRO A 484 -8.43 51.77 46.37
CA PRO A 484 -8.41 53.16 45.92
C PRO A 484 -9.43 53.48 44.82
N VAL A 485 -9.85 52.48 44.05
CA VAL A 485 -10.83 52.61 42.96
C VAL A 485 -12.23 52.94 43.48
N ASP A 486 -12.56 52.49 44.70
CA ASP A 486 -13.87 52.70 45.31
C ASP A 486 -14.04 54.13 45.88
N PHE A 487 -12.93 54.87 46.05
CA PHE A 487 -12.90 56.23 46.59
C PHE A 487 -12.98 57.28 45.48
N THR A 488 -14.17 57.45 44.90
CA THR A 488 -14.44 58.50 43.90
C THR A 488 -15.14 59.70 44.54
N LEU A 489 -15.09 60.85 43.85
CA LEU A 489 -15.75 62.06 44.33
C LEU A 489 -17.27 61.84 44.42
N GLY A 490 -17.86 62.07 45.59
CA GLY A 490 -19.28 61.83 45.84
C GLY A 490 -19.66 60.39 46.19
N SER A 491 -18.72 59.42 46.16
CA SER A 491 -19.01 58.05 46.56
C SER A 491 -19.22 57.92 48.07
N ILE A 492 -19.99 56.90 48.46
CA ILE A 492 -20.33 56.63 49.86
C ILE A 492 -19.59 55.38 50.33
N VAL A 493 -18.69 55.56 51.28
CA VAL A 493 -17.90 54.49 51.91
C VAL A 493 -18.60 54.06 53.18
N ASN A 494 -18.99 52.79 53.26
CA ASN A 494 -19.52 52.20 54.49
C ASN A 494 -18.38 51.61 55.33
N CYS A 495 -18.15 52.15 56.52
CA CYS A 495 -17.23 51.65 57.52
C CYS A 495 -17.99 51.20 58.76
N PHE A 496 -18.15 49.89 58.94
CA PHE A 496 -18.80 49.27 60.11
C PHE A 496 -20.18 49.86 60.48
N GLY A 497 -20.98 50.21 59.46
CA GLY A 497 -22.32 50.78 59.64
C GLY A 497 -22.38 52.31 59.51
N HIS A 498 -21.25 53.00 59.65
CA HIS A 498 -21.17 54.45 59.39
C HIS A 498 -20.88 54.71 57.92
N ARG A 499 -21.68 55.58 57.30
CA ARG A 499 -21.56 55.92 55.88
C ARG A 499 -20.89 57.28 55.73
N PHE A 500 -19.81 57.34 54.96
CA PHE A 500 -19.04 58.56 54.71
C PHE A 500 -19.11 58.93 53.24
N LYS A 501 -19.57 60.13 52.94
CA LYS A 501 -19.60 60.67 51.58
C LYS A 501 -18.32 61.46 51.30
N ILE A 502 -17.57 61.05 50.28
CA ILE A 502 -16.34 61.75 49.87
C ILE A 502 -16.69 63.06 49.18
N ILE A 503 -16.16 64.17 49.70
CA ILE A 503 -16.41 65.53 49.20
C ILE A 503 -15.17 66.13 48.56
N GLY A 504 -13.98 65.78 49.06
CA GLY A 504 -12.72 66.31 48.59
C GLY A 504 -11.63 65.26 48.52
N ILE A 505 -10.62 65.52 47.68
CA ILE A 505 -9.51 64.61 47.40
C ILE A 505 -8.22 65.42 47.46
N ASP A 506 -7.17 64.86 48.07
CA ASP A 506 -5.86 65.51 48.17
C ASP A 506 -5.07 65.41 46.85
N LEU A 507 -4.13 66.35 46.62
CA LEU A 507 -3.28 66.40 45.43
C LEU A 507 -2.44 65.12 45.26
N ALA A 508 -1.99 64.53 46.37
CA ALA A 508 -1.24 63.27 46.37
C ALA A 508 -2.05 62.10 45.78
N VAL A 509 -3.37 62.11 45.96
CA VAL A 509 -4.27 61.10 45.38
C VAL A 509 -4.40 61.29 43.89
N TYR A 510 -4.57 62.53 43.43
CA TYR A 510 -4.62 62.83 42.00
C TYR A 510 -3.34 62.39 41.28
N ARG A 511 -2.16 62.69 41.84
CA ARG A 511 -0.87 62.21 41.32
C ARG A 511 -0.77 60.69 41.30
N TYR A 512 -1.33 60.01 42.31
CA TYR A 512 -1.40 58.55 42.33
C TYR A 512 -2.29 58.00 41.21
N MET A 513 -3.43 58.64 40.94
CA MET A 513 -4.35 58.25 39.86
C MET A 513 -3.71 58.45 38.48
N GLU A 514 -3.01 59.57 38.27
CA GLU A 514 -2.29 59.87 37.02
C GLU A 514 -1.14 58.88 36.76
N ALA A 515 -0.40 58.51 37.81
CA ALA A 515 0.67 57.51 37.70
C ALA A 515 0.15 56.07 37.49
N ASN A 516 -1.15 55.80 37.73
CA ASN A 516 -1.75 54.47 37.58
C ASN A 516 -3.02 54.52 36.71
N PRO A 517 -2.93 54.91 35.42
CA PRO A 517 -4.10 55.10 34.56
C PRO A 517 -4.88 53.80 34.31
N GLU A 518 -4.22 52.64 34.41
CA GLU A 518 -4.86 51.33 34.24
C GLU A 518 -5.89 51.00 35.32
N LYS A 519 -5.76 51.59 36.52
CA LYS A 519 -6.62 51.26 37.68
C LYS A 519 -7.88 52.14 37.74
N PHE A 520 -7.87 53.29 37.08
CA PHE A 520 -8.91 54.30 37.22
C PHE A 520 -9.55 54.62 35.87
N ARG A 521 -10.86 54.86 35.87
CA ARG A 521 -11.54 55.34 34.68
C ARG A 521 -11.09 56.77 34.35
N PRO A 522 -10.84 57.10 33.07
CA PRO A 522 -10.35 58.43 32.68
C PRO A 522 -11.34 59.56 33.02
N GLU A 523 -12.63 59.24 33.02
CA GLU A 523 -13.71 60.13 33.44
C GLU A 523 -13.51 60.60 34.90
N VAL A 524 -13.24 59.67 35.80
CA VAL A 524 -13.04 59.95 37.24
C VAL A 524 -11.81 60.83 37.43
N VAL A 525 -10.70 60.53 36.75
CA VAL A 525 -9.47 61.36 36.82
C VAL A 525 -9.76 62.79 36.36
N SER A 526 -10.56 62.95 35.31
CA SER A 526 -10.96 64.27 34.79
C SER A 526 -11.86 65.05 35.76
N GLU A 527 -12.75 64.37 36.48
CA GLU A 527 -13.61 64.96 37.51
C GLU A 527 -12.80 65.45 38.71
N VAL A 528 -11.85 64.62 39.18
CA VAL A 528 -10.91 65.01 40.25
C VAL A 528 -10.08 66.21 39.83
N ARG A 529 -9.57 66.25 38.59
CA ARG A 529 -8.85 67.40 38.04
C ARG A 529 -9.70 68.67 38.09
N LYS A 530 -10.96 68.62 37.61
CA LYS A 530 -11.87 69.78 37.65
C LYS A 530 -12.15 70.25 39.08
N HIS A 531 -12.30 69.31 40.03
CA HIS A 531 -12.50 69.63 41.44
C HIS A 531 -11.28 70.33 42.05
N LEU A 532 -10.06 69.83 41.82
CA LEU A 532 -8.83 70.45 42.31
C LEU A 532 -8.53 71.82 41.68
N VAL A 533 -8.89 72.01 40.41
CA VAL A 533 -8.82 73.33 39.74
C VAL A 533 -9.78 74.32 40.37
N ARG A 534 -11.00 73.88 40.75
CA ARG A 534 -11.97 74.72 41.45
C ARG A 534 -11.49 75.15 42.84
N GLU A 535 -10.85 74.24 43.57
CA GLU A 535 -10.24 74.51 44.89
C GLU A 535 -8.94 75.35 44.79
N GLY A 536 -8.39 75.55 43.58
CA GLY A 536 -7.18 76.34 43.35
C GLY A 536 -5.86 75.62 43.63
N HIS A 537 -5.89 74.32 43.90
CA HIS A 537 -4.71 73.51 44.23
C HIS A 537 -3.85 73.13 43.01
N LEU A 538 -4.37 73.30 41.78
CA LEU A 538 -3.66 73.01 40.52
C LEU A 538 -3.15 74.28 39.80
N ASN A 539 -3.23 75.45 40.44
CA ASN A 539 -2.92 76.73 39.80
C ASN A 539 -1.43 76.87 39.40
N GLU A 540 -0.52 76.24 40.14
CA GLU A 540 0.92 76.22 39.82
C GLU A 540 1.20 75.31 38.62
N ASP A 541 0.68 74.08 38.61
CA ASP A 541 0.81 73.16 37.48
C ASP A 541 0.24 73.75 36.17
N ILE A 542 -0.87 74.51 36.24
CA ILE A 542 -1.44 75.21 35.08
C ILE A 542 -0.53 76.34 34.59
N LYS A 543 0.12 77.07 35.49
CA LYS A 543 1.09 78.11 35.13
C LYS A 543 2.35 77.51 34.52
N ASP A 544 2.88 76.44 35.11
CA ASP A 544 4.08 75.75 34.63
C ASP A 544 3.87 75.13 33.24
N VAL A 545 2.71 74.51 33.00
CA VAL A 545 2.35 74.00 31.65
C VAL A 545 2.14 75.14 30.65
N ALA A 546 1.57 76.26 31.07
CA ALA A 546 1.41 77.43 30.21
C ALA A 546 2.75 78.11 29.89
N GLU A 547 3.69 78.16 30.85
CA GLU A 547 5.06 78.63 30.64
C GLU A 547 5.86 77.69 29.75
N TYR A 548 5.77 76.37 29.95
CA TYR A 548 6.39 75.37 29.08
C TYR A 548 5.92 75.50 27.63
N ARG A 549 4.60 75.66 27.41
CA ARG A 549 4.03 75.88 26.06
C ARG A 549 4.49 77.20 25.44
N LYS A 550 4.62 78.27 26.24
CA LYS A 550 5.22 79.52 25.77
C LYS A 550 6.69 79.33 25.38
N HIS A 551 7.46 78.54 26.12
CA HIS A 551 8.85 78.22 25.77
C HIS A 551 8.97 77.34 24.51
N GLU A 552 8.06 76.38 24.28
CA GLU A 552 7.97 75.64 23.02
C GLU A 552 7.62 76.53 21.83
N GLU A 553 6.73 77.51 22.01
CA GLU A 553 6.35 78.46 20.95
C GLU A 553 7.45 79.50 20.63
N ILE A 554 8.32 79.81 21.59
CA ILE A 554 9.45 80.75 21.42
C ILE A 554 10.70 80.04 20.84
N ALA A 555 10.81 78.72 21.00
CA ALA A 555 11.90 77.96 20.38
C ALA A 555 11.69 77.91 18.85
N GLU A 556 12.39 78.77 18.11
CA GLU A 556 12.46 78.69 16.65
C GLU A 556 12.89 77.27 16.23
N PRO A 557 12.21 76.66 15.23
CA PRO A 557 12.58 75.33 14.77
C PRO A 557 14.00 75.39 14.20
N VAL A 558 14.93 74.63 14.79
CA VAL A 558 16.28 74.44 14.26
C VAL A 558 16.16 73.76 12.89
N ILE A 559 16.31 74.55 11.81
CA ILE A 559 16.35 74.06 10.44
C ILE A 559 17.69 73.35 10.24
N TYR A 560 17.68 72.02 10.20
CA TYR A 560 18.83 71.23 9.79
C TYR A 560 19.04 71.37 8.27
N PRO A 561 20.21 71.78 7.75
CA PRO A 561 20.37 72.15 6.34
C PRO A 561 20.29 71.01 5.31
N ASN A 562 19.92 69.78 5.69
CA ASN A 562 19.91 68.62 4.80
C ASN A 562 18.87 67.56 5.22
N ALA A 563 17.61 67.95 5.36
CA ALA A 563 16.49 67.00 5.42
C ALA A 563 15.66 67.10 4.13
N PRO A 564 15.32 65.99 3.45
CA PRO A 564 14.53 66.03 2.23
C PRO A 564 13.11 66.56 2.51
N GLU A 565 12.61 67.43 1.64
CA GLU A 565 11.26 68.00 1.71
C GLU A 565 10.21 66.89 1.69
N TYR A 566 9.64 66.57 2.86
CA TYR A 566 8.44 65.76 2.94
C TYR A 566 7.21 66.67 2.89
N ASN A 567 6.34 66.39 1.92
CA ASN A 567 5.10 67.12 1.68
C ASN A 567 4.18 67.04 2.92
N VAL A 568 3.95 68.19 3.56
CA VAL A 568 3.20 68.33 4.82
C VAL A 568 1.77 67.77 4.73
N GLN A 569 1.20 67.67 3.52
CA GLN A 569 -0.11 67.05 3.30
C GLN A 569 -0.07 65.51 3.41
N GLN A 570 1.02 64.85 3.04
CA GLN A 570 1.16 63.39 3.16
C GLN A 570 1.36 62.95 4.62
N VAL A 571 2.06 63.75 5.43
CA VAL A 571 2.23 63.50 6.87
C VAL A 571 0.92 63.72 7.64
N ARG A 572 0.09 64.68 7.22
CA ARG A 572 -1.27 64.88 7.77
C ARG A 572 -2.22 63.75 7.37
N ALA A 573 -2.17 63.30 6.12
CA ALA A 573 -2.94 62.15 5.64
C ALA A 573 -2.54 60.83 6.35
N ALA A 574 -1.25 60.62 6.62
CA ALA A 574 -0.77 59.46 7.39
C ALA A 574 -1.21 59.49 8.86
N LYS A 575 -1.33 60.68 9.46
CA LYS A 575 -1.86 60.88 10.83
C LYS A 575 -3.39 60.69 10.91
N GLU A 576 -4.12 61.01 9.86
CA GLU A 576 -5.57 60.74 9.77
C GLU A 576 -5.87 59.26 9.46
N GLN A 577 -5.04 58.57 8.66
CA GLN A 577 -5.17 57.13 8.42
C GLN A 577 -4.85 56.27 9.65
N MET A 578 -4.09 56.78 10.62
CA MET A 578 -3.83 56.10 11.91
C MET A 578 -4.97 56.25 12.94
N LYS A 579 -6.09 56.92 12.60
CA LYS A 579 -7.20 57.19 13.52
C LYS A 579 -8.50 56.41 13.22
N LEU A 580 -8.44 55.34 12.42
CA LEU A 580 -9.59 54.48 12.14
C LEU A 580 -9.26 53.00 12.45
N ASP A 581 -9.80 52.54 13.58
CA ASP A 581 -10.11 51.17 14.04
C ASP A 581 -9.04 50.05 14.06
N PRO A 582 -9.10 49.11 15.03
CA PRO A 582 -7.97 48.25 15.40
C PRO A 582 -7.87 47.00 14.51
N PRO A 583 -6.66 46.53 14.13
CA PRO A 583 -6.49 45.22 13.56
C PRO A 583 -6.14 44.18 14.64
N ASP A 584 -6.79 43.02 14.52
CA ASP A 584 -6.60 41.81 15.31
C ASP A 584 -5.12 41.40 15.51
N CYS A 585 -4.81 40.97 16.73
CA CYS A 585 -3.50 40.46 17.12
C CYS A 585 -3.24 39.04 16.56
N THR A 586 -2.26 38.92 15.66
CA THR A 586 -1.61 37.64 15.28
C THR A 586 -0.37 37.33 16.14
N PRO A 587 0.01 36.04 16.32
CA PRO A 587 0.83 35.53 17.42
C PRO A 587 2.36 35.68 17.27
N ILE A 588 2.85 36.68 16.53
CA ILE A 588 4.29 36.85 16.25
C ILE A 588 5.01 37.70 17.31
N ASN A 589 4.28 38.53 18.07
CA ASN A 589 4.86 39.40 19.11
C ASN A 589 5.11 38.72 20.47
N GLN A 590 4.70 37.47 20.68
CA GLN A 590 5.01 36.72 21.90
C GLN A 590 6.45 36.18 21.92
N GLN A 591 7.01 35.81 20.77
CA GLN A 591 8.38 35.30 20.69
C GLN A 591 9.44 36.39 20.93
N MET A 592 9.22 37.61 20.43
CA MET A 592 10.15 38.72 20.70
C MET A 592 10.12 39.18 22.17
N ARG A 593 8.96 39.10 22.84
CA ARG A 593 8.88 39.38 24.28
C ARG A 593 9.60 38.32 25.13
N GLN A 594 9.52 37.05 24.77
CA GLN A 594 10.22 35.99 25.50
C GLN A 594 11.76 36.08 25.36
N GLN A 595 12.25 36.47 24.18
CA GLN A 595 13.69 36.63 23.95
C GLN A 595 14.31 37.83 24.70
N MET A 596 13.55 38.91 24.93
CA MET A 596 14.05 40.05 25.70
C MET A 596 14.07 39.79 27.21
N VAL A 597 13.17 38.94 27.74
CA VAL A 597 13.17 38.55 29.16
C VAL A 597 14.36 37.64 29.48
N THR A 598 14.71 36.69 28.61
CA THR A 598 15.85 35.79 28.82
C THR A 598 17.22 36.47 28.78
N ASN A 599 17.33 37.63 28.11
CA ASN A 599 18.59 38.39 28.05
C ASN A 599 18.76 39.39 29.20
N GLY A 600 17.68 39.75 29.90
CA GLY A 600 17.73 40.59 31.11
C GLY A 600 18.18 39.84 32.37
N GLU A 601 17.89 38.54 32.46
CA GLU A 601 18.19 37.74 33.66
C GLU A 601 19.66 37.29 33.78
N LYS A 602 20.46 37.39 32.70
CA LYS A 602 21.87 36.98 32.72
C LYS A 602 22.85 38.06 33.23
N ASN A 603 22.41 39.31 33.39
CA ASN A 603 23.28 40.43 33.77
C ASN A 603 23.16 40.88 35.24
N LEU A 604 22.40 40.16 36.08
CA LEU A 604 22.29 40.45 37.52
C LEU A 604 23.02 39.47 38.44
N CYS A 605 23.72 38.48 37.88
CA CYS A 605 24.60 37.58 38.64
C CYS A 605 26.06 37.82 38.27
N LYS A 606 26.58 39.03 38.52
CA LYS A 606 28.01 39.38 38.65
C LYS A 606 28.12 40.87 39.00
N SER A 607 27.95 41.18 40.28
CA SER A 607 28.46 42.39 40.95
C SER A 607 28.64 42.06 42.42
#